data_AF-B3SDV8-F1
#
_entry.id   AF-B3SDV8-F1
#
_cell.length_a   1.000
_cell.length_b   1.000
_cell.length_c   1.000
_cell.angle_alpha   90.00
_cell.angle_beta   90.00
_cell.angle_gamma   90.00
#
_symmetry.space_group_name_H-M   'P 1'
#
loop_
_entity.id
_entity.type
_entity.pdbx_description
1 polymer ?
#
loop_
_entity_poly.entity_id
_entity_poly.type
_entity_poly.pdbx_seq_one_letter_code
_entity_poly.pdbx_strand_id
1 'polypeptide(L)'
;MNPYIKTLFVSPYNKLCQELRKSSHDAVTLNMLLGIGIDDKHIKMKNFNIEPYDCIVFDEILLYNPYQLYLIKMFMKKNAEKRYLCTGDVDQRKPFTFGTNKIKDQNNYQLWCLNQMFPHQLTLSENKRLNKSSDKRKLIVLKRDIFDLNKDVISTFKRHGIKVVKTMKEVTTIKNICLFNFRCDQVNKHVAKNVVERAGFYSGLELVCKKHYKNKNDRLYVNYHYVLKSIGDKYFVVNEPVESKDIRLDVDKLKYFKLPYANTCDSVQGLTIKDKITIFDCNTPYVDRYFIWTALTRGTDLKNVQIYEHSEKEVMSLNTSWVKLYFKNKIEGYRSQDRASGRKNNKDYIDVDWIQLQLEKCTSCLLCNTLFEATIKKDKTVNSNITVDRIDNKLPHVKSNCWLMCRDCNMRKR
;
A
#
# COMPACT_ATOMS: atom_id res chain seq x y z
N MET A 1 32.67 -30.91 9.96
CA MET A 1 31.53 -30.02 10.32
C MET A 1 31.37 -29.03 9.18
N ASN A 2 30.22 -29.01 8.50
CA ASN A 2 30.05 -28.28 7.25
C ASN A 2 30.22 -26.76 7.47
N PRO A 3 30.86 -26.03 6.53
CA PRO A 3 31.11 -24.59 6.59
C PRO A 3 29.77 -23.82 6.53
N TYR A 4 29.79 -22.55 6.92
CA TYR A 4 28.65 -21.63 6.91
C TYR A 4 27.66 -21.88 5.75
N ILE A 5 26.39 -22.20 6.08
CA ILE A 5 25.28 -22.30 5.10
C ILE A 5 25.12 -20.94 4.42
N LYS A 6 25.41 -20.86 3.12
CA LYS A 6 25.28 -19.61 2.38
C LYS A 6 23.80 -19.36 2.06
N THR A 7 23.29 -18.22 2.53
CA THR A 7 21.86 -17.93 2.56
C THR A 7 21.51 -16.72 1.70
N LEU A 8 20.50 -16.85 0.83
CA LEU A 8 19.92 -15.76 0.06
C LEU A 8 18.54 -15.38 0.62
N PHE A 9 18.34 -14.12 0.96
CA PHE A 9 17.04 -13.59 1.33
C PHE A 9 16.28 -13.07 0.11
N VAL A 10 14.99 -13.37 0.05
CA VAL A 10 14.08 -12.94 -1.01
C VAL A 10 12.93 -12.16 -0.38
N SER A 11 12.93 -10.84 -0.54
CA SER A 11 11.94 -9.95 0.08
C SER A 11 11.03 -9.28 -0.96
N PRO A 12 9.80 -8.88 -0.58
CA PRO A 12 8.84 -8.31 -1.52
C PRO A 12 9.25 -6.93 -2.04
N TYR A 13 10.03 -6.17 -1.27
CA TYR A 13 10.37 -4.78 -1.59
C TYR A 13 11.88 -4.52 -1.59
N ASN A 14 12.28 -3.63 -2.51
CA ASN A 14 13.64 -3.11 -2.65
C ASN A 14 14.21 -2.57 -1.33
N LYS A 15 13.40 -1.85 -0.53
CA LYS A 15 13.86 -1.27 0.74
C LYS A 15 14.25 -2.33 1.76
N LEU A 16 13.47 -3.40 1.89
CA LEU A 16 13.80 -4.54 2.76
C LEU A 16 15.11 -5.19 2.33
N CYS A 17 15.30 -5.40 1.02
CA CYS A 17 16.55 -5.94 0.48
C CYS A 17 17.75 -5.02 0.77
N GLN A 18 17.56 -3.70 0.77
CA GLN A 18 18.61 -2.75 1.12
C GLN A 18 19.00 -2.85 2.60
N GLU A 19 18.02 -2.93 3.51
CA GLU A 19 18.28 -3.06 4.96
C GLU A 19 18.93 -4.40 5.32
N LEU A 20 18.53 -5.50 4.67
CA LEU A 20 19.19 -6.80 4.83
C LEU A 20 20.66 -6.76 4.39
N ARG A 21 20.94 -6.12 3.25
CA ARG A 21 22.32 -5.96 2.75
C ARG A 21 23.17 -5.03 3.60
N LYS A 22 22.59 -3.97 4.19
CA LYS A 22 23.27 -3.16 5.22
C LYS A 22 23.69 -3.99 6.43
N SER A 23 22.95 -5.05 6.71
CA SER A 23 23.25 -6.03 7.77
C SER A 23 24.10 -7.20 7.27
N SER A 24 24.80 -7.05 6.15
CA SER A 24 25.70 -8.05 5.54
C SER A 24 25.03 -9.36 5.08
N HIS A 25 23.73 -9.34 4.78
CA HIS A 25 23.03 -10.48 4.18
C HIS A 25 22.87 -10.31 2.68
N ASP A 26 23.00 -11.39 1.91
CA ASP A 26 22.66 -11.39 0.49
C ASP A 26 21.12 -11.34 0.34
N ALA A 27 20.61 -10.32 -0.36
CA ALA A 27 19.17 -10.14 -0.52
C ALA A 27 18.77 -9.60 -1.89
N VAL A 28 17.69 -10.16 -2.45
CA VAL A 28 17.10 -9.75 -3.73
C VAL A 28 15.57 -9.71 -3.65
N THR A 29 14.93 -9.02 -4.60
CA THR A 29 13.47 -9.09 -4.72
C THR A 29 13.03 -10.34 -5.46
N LEU A 30 11.77 -10.78 -5.28
CA LEU A 30 11.20 -11.89 -6.05
C LEU A 30 11.34 -11.68 -7.56
N ASN A 31 11.09 -10.47 -8.05
CA ASN A 31 11.23 -10.15 -9.47
C ASN A 31 12.68 -10.32 -9.95
N MET A 32 13.67 -9.91 -9.14
CA MET A 32 15.07 -10.12 -9.47
C MET A 32 15.46 -11.60 -9.45
N LEU A 33 15.00 -12.36 -8.45
CA LEU A 33 15.21 -13.80 -8.37
C LEU A 33 14.73 -14.51 -9.64
N LEU A 34 13.49 -14.21 -10.04
CA LEU A 34 12.81 -14.86 -11.16
C LEU A 34 13.12 -14.24 -12.53
N GLY A 35 13.91 -13.17 -12.59
CA GLY A 35 14.20 -12.45 -13.84
C GLY A 35 12.97 -11.80 -14.48
N ILE A 36 12.03 -11.29 -13.68
CA ILE A 36 10.80 -10.66 -14.16
C ILE A 36 10.99 -9.14 -14.29
N GLY A 37 10.72 -8.59 -15.49
CA GLY A 37 10.75 -7.16 -15.78
C GLY A 37 9.64 -6.36 -15.08
N ILE A 38 9.72 -5.03 -15.13
CA ILE A 38 8.85 -4.10 -14.38
C ILE A 38 7.53 -3.78 -15.11
N ASP A 39 7.38 -4.14 -16.39
CA ASP A 39 6.17 -3.90 -17.17
C ASP A 39 5.58 -5.20 -17.70
N ASP A 40 4.26 -5.25 -17.90
CA ASP A 40 3.47 -6.30 -18.58
C ASP A 40 3.94 -6.64 -20.02
N LYS A 41 5.11 -6.15 -20.44
CA LYS A 41 5.84 -6.61 -21.63
C LYS A 41 6.85 -7.65 -21.18
N HIS A 42 6.71 -8.85 -21.74
CA HIS A 42 7.48 -10.09 -21.55
C HIS A 42 9.01 -10.00 -21.68
N ILE A 43 9.67 -9.01 -21.08
CA ILE A 43 11.12 -8.93 -21.00
C ILE A 43 11.55 -9.82 -19.83
N LYS A 44 11.79 -11.10 -20.13
CA LYS A 44 12.49 -12.00 -19.22
C LYS A 44 13.94 -11.54 -19.12
N MET A 45 14.34 -11.10 -17.94
CA MET A 45 15.73 -10.93 -17.58
C MET A 45 16.35 -12.29 -17.24
N LYS A 46 17.68 -12.37 -17.25
CA LYS A 46 18.37 -13.55 -16.72
C LYS A 46 18.02 -13.72 -15.24
N ASN A 47 17.68 -14.94 -14.85
CA ASN A 47 17.44 -15.29 -13.45
C ASN A 47 18.67 -14.95 -12.61
N PHE A 48 18.43 -14.63 -11.34
CA PHE A 48 19.51 -14.47 -10.38
C PHE A 48 20.29 -15.79 -10.23
N ASN A 49 21.61 -15.71 -10.13
CA ASN A 49 22.45 -16.90 -9.94
C ASN A 49 22.31 -17.42 -8.51
N ILE A 50 21.62 -18.54 -8.34
CA ILE A 50 21.39 -19.18 -7.04
C ILE A 50 22.37 -20.31 -6.73
N GLU A 51 23.22 -20.71 -7.69
CA GLU A 51 24.19 -21.80 -7.51
C GLU A 51 25.02 -21.66 -6.23
N PRO A 52 25.53 -20.46 -5.86
CA PRO A 52 26.38 -20.32 -4.69
C PRO A 52 25.67 -20.54 -3.34
N TYR A 53 24.33 -20.57 -3.32
CA TYR A 53 23.56 -20.58 -2.08
C TYR A 53 23.03 -21.97 -1.76
N ASP A 54 23.07 -22.34 -0.49
CA ASP A 54 22.53 -23.59 0.03
C ASP A 54 21.08 -23.42 0.48
N CYS A 55 20.75 -22.21 0.96
CA CYS A 55 19.44 -21.88 1.50
C CYS A 55 18.85 -20.60 0.90
N ILE A 56 17.56 -20.62 0.60
CA ILE A 56 16.79 -19.48 0.13
C ILE A 56 15.66 -19.20 1.14
N VAL A 57 15.65 -17.97 1.68
CA VAL A 57 14.67 -17.52 2.68
C VAL A 57 13.71 -16.53 2.03
N PHE A 58 12.44 -16.90 1.92
CA PHE A 58 11.38 -15.97 1.48
C PHE A 58 10.87 -15.17 2.68
N ASP A 59 11.35 -13.95 2.80
CA ASP A 59 11.00 -13.04 3.90
C ASP A 59 9.69 -12.30 3.60
N GLU A 60 8.85 -12.11 4.62
CA GLU A 60 7.51 -11.50 4.50
C GLU A 60 6.65 -12.16 3.40
N ILE A 61 6.62 -13.50 3.35
CA ILE A 61 6.00 -14.29 2.27
C ILE A 61 4.50 -14.02 2.09
N LEU A 62 3.82 -13.58 3.14
CA LEU A 62 2.38 -13.23 3.12
C LEU A 62 2.08 -11.91 2.39
N LEU A 63 3.11 -11.15 2.01
CA LEU A 63 2.99 -10.00 1.12
C LEU A 63 2.91 -10.37 -0.37
N TYR A 64 3.11 -11.63 -0.73
CA TYR A 64 2.93 -12.09 -2.10
C TYR A 64 1.47 -12.45 -2.38
N ASN A 65 0.99 -12.02 -3.54
CA ASN A 65 -0.34 -12.42 -4.02
C ASN A 65 -0.34 -13.90 -4.46
N PRO A 66 -1.52 -14.53 -4.66
CA PRO A 66 -1.60 -15.94 -5.02
C PRO A 66 -0.81 -16.33 -6.29
N TYR A 67 -0.75 -15.45 -7.29
CA TYR A 67 0.03 -15.69 -8.50
C TYR A 67 1.54 -15.73 -8.21
N GLN A 68 2.04 -14.81 -7.40
CA GLN A 68 3.44 -14.80 -6.96
C GLN A 68 3.78 -16.02 -6.11
N LEU A 69 2.88 -16.45 -5.21
CA LEU A 69 3.05 -17.69 -4.44
C LEU A 69 3.12 -18.93 -5.36
N TYR A 70 2.31 -18.96 -6.42
CA TYR A 70 2.42 -20.00 -7.44
C TYR A 70 3.78 -20.00 -8.15
N LEU A 71 4.30 -18.83 -8.51
CA LEU A 71 5.64 -18.71 -9.11
C LEU A 71 6.74 -19.18 -8.15
N ILE A 72 6.64 -18.85 -6.86
CA ILE A 72 7.55 -19.36 -5.82
C ILE A 72 7.50 -20.89 -5.77
N LYS A 73 6.29 -21.49 -5.76
CA LYS A 73 6.13 -22.95 -5.79
C LYS A 73 6.83 -23.59 -6.99
N MET A 74 6.69 -22.99 -8.18
CA MET A 74 7.34 -23.51 -9.39
C MET A 74 8.87 -23.36 -9.33
N PHE A 75 9.35 -22.25 -8.78
CA PHE A 75 10.78 -22.04 -8.54
C PHE A 75 11.34 -23.08 -7.56
N MET A 76 10.67 -23.33 -6.44
CA MET A 76 11.10 -24.34 -5.46
C MET A 76 11.16 -25.74 -6.05
N LYS A 77 10.16 -26.12 -6.87
CA LYS A 77 10.15 -27.41 -7.56
C LYS A 77 11.31 -27.58 -8.55
N LYS A 78 11.67 -26.50 -9.24
CA LYS A 78 12.75 -26.53 -10.23
C LYS A 78 14.13 -26.64 -9.58
N ASN A 79 14.30 -26.10 -8.38
CA ASN A 79 15.57 -26.11 -7.65
C ASN A 79 15.38 -26.87 -6.32
N ALA A 80 14.92 -28.12 -6.42
CA ALA A 80 14.53 -28.95 -5.28
C ALA A 80 15.71 -29.34 -4.38
N GLU A 81 16.94 -29.19 -4.87
CA GLU A 81 18.19 -29.41 -4.14
C GLU A 81 18.49 -28.33 -3.10
N LYS A 82 17.86 -27.15 -3.19
CA LYS A 82 18.06 -26.05 -2.23
C LYS A 82 17.17 -26.22 -0.99
N ARG A 83 17.64 -25.69 0.14
CA ARG A 83 16.82 -25.58 1.35
C ARG A 83 15.97 -24.30 1.32
N TYR A 84 14.69 -24.41 1.67
CA TYR A 84 13.78 -23.27 1.69
C TYR A 84 13.25 -22.98 3.10
N LEU A 85 13.22 -21.69 3.44
CA LEU A 85 12.55 -21.18 4.65
C LEU A 85 11.66 -20.00 4.26
N CYS A 86 10.68 -19.68 5.09
CA CYS A 86 9.91 -18.46 4.94
C CYS A 86 9.51 -17.84 6.27
N THR A 87 9.27 -16.53 6.27
CA THR A 87 8.70 -15.78 7.38
C THR A 87 7.43 -15.06 6.92
N GLY A 88 6.49 -14.80 7.82
CA GLY A 88 5.31 -14.01 7.52
C GLY A 88 4.42 -13.80 8.74
N ASP A 89 3.59 -12.76 8.69
CA ASP A 89 2.61 -12.44 9.73
C ASP A 89 1.21 -12.27 9.09
N VAL A 90 0.26 -13.11 9.51
CA VAL A 90 -1.12 -13.16 8.99
C VAL A 90 -1.97 -11.96 9.40
N ASP A 91 -1.53 -11.24 10.43
CA ASP A 91 -2.21 -10.06 10.93
C ASP A 91 -1.62 -8.77 10.37
N GLN A 92 -0.56 -8.87 9.55
CA GLN A 92 -0.08 -7.75 8.77
C GLN A 92 -0.98 -7.46 7.56
N ARG A 93 -0.77 -6.29 6.97
CA ARG A 93 -1.51 -5.84 5.80
C ARG A 93 -1.24 -6.74 4.60
N LYS A 94 -2.33 -7.05 3.89
CA LYS A 94 -2.37 -7.98 2.75
C LYS A 94 -1.85 -7.33 1.46
N PRO A 95 -1.40 -8.11 0.47
CA PRO A 95 -1.04 -7.60 -0.83
C PRO A 95 -2.19 -6.81 -1.47
N PHE A 96 -1.88 -5.66 -2.05
CA PHE A 96 -2.85 -4.80 -2.76
C PHE A 96 -3.66 -5.53 -3.83
N THR A 97 -3.06 -6.51 -4.50
CA THR A 97 -3.66 -7.24 -5.62
C THR A 97 -3.85 -8.72 -5.27
N PHE A 98 -4.71 -9.01 -4.29
CA PHE A 98 -5.03 -10.41 -3.94
C PHE A 98 -5.80 -11.13 -5.08
N GLY A 99 -6.59 -10.38 -5.86
CA GLY A 99 -7.03 -10.80 -7.19
C GLY A 99 -8.05 -11.94 -7.28
N THR A 100 -8.76 -12.29 -6.19
CA THR A 100 -9.70 -13.42 -6.21
C THR A 100 -11.12 -13.00 -5.81
N ASN A 101 -12.01 -12.90 -6.79
CA ASN A 101 -13.38 -12.39 -6.63
C ASN A 101 -14.31 -13.29 -5.77
N LYS A 102 -13.86 -14.47 -5.34
CA LYS A 102 -14.68 -15.47 -4.61
C LYS A 102 -14.10 -15.91 -3.27
N ILE A 103 -13.00 -15.31 -2.81
CA ILE A 103 -12.36 -15.71 -1.55
C ILE A 103 -12.88 -14.82 -0.43
N LYS A 104 -13.71 -15.41 0.43
CA LYS A 104 -14.29 -14.74 1.59
C LYS A 104 -13.24 -14.50 2.68
N ASP A 105 -12.34 -15.46 2.86
CA ASP A 105 -11.26 -15.39 3.84
C ASP A 105 -9.89 -15.50 3.16
N GLN A 106 -9.28 -14.34 2.95
CA GLN A 106 -7.98 -14.23 2.30
C GLN A 106 -6.84 -14.81 3.16
N ASN A 107 -6.95 -14.75 4.50
CA ASN A 107 -5.89 -15.22 5.39
C ASN A 107 -5.81 -16.74 5.35
N ASN A 108 -6.96 -17.39 5.52
CA ASN A 108 -7.03 -18.85 5.44
C ASN A 108 -6.62 -19.36 4.07
N TYR A 109 -6.95 -18.65 2.98
CA TYR A 109 -6.50 -19.04 1.65
C TYR A 109 -4.99 -18.88 1.45
N GLN A 110 -4.40 -17.77 1.89
CA GLN A 110 -2.95 -17.57 1.82
C GLN A 110 -2.19 -18.61 2.64
N LEU A 111 -2.62 -18.86 3.88
CA LEU A 111 -2.07 -19.91 4.71
C LEU A 111 -2.20 -21.27 4.05
N TRP A 112 -3.37 -21.59 3.48
CA TRP A 112 -3.56 -22.82 2.72
C TRP A 112 -2.53 -22.94 1.59
N CYS A 113 -2.29 -21.89 0.79
CA CYS A 113 -1.25 -21.88 -0.24
C CYS A 113 0.15 -22.11 0.32
N LEU A 114 0.49 -21.49 1.45
CA LEU A 114 1.78 -21.64 2.11
C LEU A 114 1.98 -23.06 2.64
N ASN A 115 0.96 -23.67 3.24
CA ASN A 115 1.02 -25.02 3.79
C ASN A 115 1.36 -26.06 2.70
N GLN A 116 1.03 -25.79 1.43
CA GLN A 116 1.40 -26.65 0.30
C GLN A 116 2.89 -26.58 -0.07
N MET A 117 3.60 -25.53 0.35
CA MET A 117 5.03 -25.31 0.08
C MET A 117 5.90 -25.53 1.32
N PHE A 118 5.36 -25.20 2.49
CA PHE A 118 6.02 -25.23 3.80
C PHE A 118 5.13 -25.98 4.80
N PRO A 119 5.13 -27.32 4.79
CA PRO A 119 4.25 -28.12 5.65
C PRO A 119 4.67 -28.09 7.13
N HIS A 120 5.94 -27.83 7.41
CA HIS A 120 6.47 -27.72 8.77
C HIS A 120 6.56 -26.24 9.18
N GLN A 121 5.74 -25.83 10.14
CA GLN A 121 5.62 -24.44 10.56
C GLN A 121 5.79 -24.30 12.08
N LEU A 122 6.35 -23.16 12.46
CA LEU A 122 6.49 -22.74 13.85
C LEU A 122 5.84 -21.37 14.01
N THR A 123 4.86 -21.26 14.91
CA THR A 123 4.25 -19.97 15.25
C THR A 123 4.95 -19.38 16.46
N LEU A 124 5.55 -18.20 16.30
CA LEU A 124 6.15 -17.46 17.40
C LEU A 124 5.08 -16.62 18.09
N SER A 125 4.79 -16.92 19.36
CA SER A 125 3.74 -16.26 20.14
C SER A 125 4.23 -15.01 20.89
N GLU A 126 5.53 -14.88 21.11
CA GLU A 126 6.11 -13.76 21.85
C GLU A 126 6.61 -12.63 20.95
N ASN A 127 6.11 -11.42 21.18
CA ASN A 127 6.66 -10.22 20.57
C ASN A 127 7.98 -9.83 21.27
N LYS A 128 9.12 -10.01 20.58
CA LYS A 128 10.44 -9.61 21.08
C LYS A 128 10.77 -8.12 20.89
N ARG A 129 9.99 -7.37 20.09
CA ARG A 129 10.26 -5.95 19.82
C ARG A 129 9.97 -5.07 21.04
N LEU A 130 8.97 -5.45 21.83
CA LEU A 130 8.65 -4.78 23.09
C LEU A 130 9.55 -5.28 24.21
N ASN A 131 10.32 -4.37 24.80
CA ASN A 131 11.30 -4.69 25.83
C ASN A 131 10.67 -5.06 27.18
N LYS A 132 9.47 -4.56 27.50
CA LYS A 132 8.82 -4.72 28.82
C LYS A 132 7.67 -5.72 28.78
N SER A 133 7.62 -6.62 29.76
CA SER A 133 6.56 -7.64 29.90
C SER A 133 5.15 -7.05 30.09
N SER A 134 5.05 -5.85 30.68
CA SER A 134 3.79 -5.09 30.79
C SER A 134 3.27 -4.68 29.42
N ASP A 135 4.17 -4.21 28.55
CA ASP A 135 3.83 -3.71 27.22
C ASP A 135 3.45 -4.86 26.29
N LYS A 136 4.10 -6.03 26.44
CA LYS A 136 3.70 -7.26 25.75
C LYS A 136 2.25 -7.67 26.09
N ARG A 137 1.87 -7.66 27.37
CA ARG A 137 0.49 -7.95 27.82
C ARG A 137 -0.50 -6.92 27.28
N LYS A 138 -0.14 -5.63 27.35
CA LYS A 138 -0.95 -4.54 26.80
C LYS A 138 -1.17 -4.70 25.30
N LEU A 139 -0.14 -5.10 24.55
CA LEU A 139 -0.22 -5.31 23.12
C LEU A 139 -1.21 -6.43 22.74
N ILE A 140 -1.31 -7.50 23.52
CA ILE A 140 -2.28 -8.59 23.29
C ILE A 140 -3.71 -8.07 23.42
N VAL A 141 -4.01 -7.33 24.49
CA VAL A 141 -5.35 -6.75 24.70
C VAL A 141 -5.66 -5.69 23.64
N LEU A 142 -4.69 -4.85 23.32
CA LEU A 142 -4.79 -3.84 22.26
C LEU A 142 -5.06 -4.48 20.90
N LYS A 143 -4.37 -5.58 20.54
CA LYS A 143 -4.61 -6.32 19.31
C LYS A 143 -6.06 -6.78 19.23
N ARG A 144 -6.57 -7.44 20.28
CA ARG A 144 -7.96 -7.90 20.34
C ARG A 144 -8.95 -6.75 20.14
N ASP A 145 -8.72 -5.61 20.78
CA ASP A 145 -9.60 -4.45 20.67
C ASP A 145 -9.52 -3.77 19.30
N ILE A 146 -8.34 -3.74 18.66
CA ILE A 146 -8.17 -3.21 17.29
C ILE A 146 -8.95 -4.05 16.29
N PHE A 147 -8.89 -5.38 16.39
CA PHE A 147 -9.55 -6.29 15.44
C PHE A 147 -11.06 -6.45 15.69
N ASP A 148 -11.58 -5.94 16.80
CA ASP A 148 -13.02 -5.87 17.06
C ASP A 148 -13.65 -4.73 16.26
N LEU A 149 -14.39 -5.09 15.20
CA LEU A 149 -15.02 -4.14 14.29
C LEU A 149 -16.14 -3.32 14.94
N ASN A 150 -16.65 -3.73 16.10
CA ASN A 150 -17.67 -2.97 16.83
C ASN A 150 -17.05 -1.84 17.68
N LYS A 151 -15.74 -1.83 17.87
CA LYS A 151 -15.04 -0.79 18.62
C LYS A 151 -14.52 0.30 17.69
N ASP A 152 -14.77 1.55 18.06
CA ASP A 152 -14.13 2.69 17.41
C ASP A 152 -12.61 2.66 17.68
N VAL A 153 -11.83 2.92 16.63
CA VAL A 153 -10.36 2.82 16.65
C VAL A 153 -9.75 3.87 17.56
N ILE A 154 -10.24 5.11 17.49
CA ILE A 154 -9.64 6.24 18.22
C ILE A 154 -9.90 6.12 19.72
N SER A 155 -11.13 5.78 20.11
CA SER A 155 -11.49 5.51 21.51
C SER A 155 -10.70 4.32 22.06
N THR A 156 -10.42 3.30 21.24
CA THR A 156 -9.55 2.18 21.60
C THR A 156 -8.14 2.67 21.92
N PHE A 157 -7.53 3.50 21.08
CA PHE A 157 -6.21 4.06 21.37
C PHE A 157 -6.17 4.88 22.66
N LYS A 158 -7.16 5.75 22.87
CA LYS A 158 -7.28 6.57 24.09
C LYS A 158 -7.38 5.70 25.34
N ARG A 159 -8.21 4.65 25.31
CA ARG A 159 -8.35 3.67 26.41
C ARG A 159 -7.05 2.95 26.74
N HIS A 160 -6.27 2.64 25.70
CA HIS A 160 -4.95 2.03 25.85
C HIS A 160 -3.86 3.08 26.12
N GLY A 161 -4.18 4.33 26.44
CA GLY A 161 -3.20 5.37 26.79
C GLY A 161 -2.20 5.69 25.67
N ILE A 162 -2.58 5.47 24.41
CA ILE A 162 -1.78 5.90 23.25
C ILE A 162 -2.12 7.37 23.00
N LYS A 163 -1.09 8.20 22.81
CA LYS A 163 -1.27 9.64 22.56
C LYS A 163 -2.00 9.86 21.24
N VAL A 164 -3.11 10.58 21.28
CA VAL A 164 -3.87 11.00 20.09
C VAL A 164 -3.77 12.51 19.96
N VAL A 165 -3.36 12.99 18.79
CA VAL A 165 -3.27 14.41 18.45
C VAL A 165 -4.22 14.76 17.32
N LYS A 166 -4.64 16.01 17.23
CA LYS A 166 -5.63 16.47 16.24
C LYS A 166 -5.10 17.55 15.31
N THR A 167 -3.96 18.16 15.64
CA THR A 167 -3.39 19.25 14.86
C THR A 167 -1.97 18.90 14.39
N MET A 168 -1.61 19.38 13.19
CA MET A 168 -0.25 19.18 12.67
C MET A 168 0.81 19.82 13.56
N LYS A 169 0.49 20.87 14.31
CA LYS A 169 1.42 21.51 15.27
C LYS A 169 1.90 20.54 16.35
N GLU A 170 1.07 19.59 16.75
CA GLU A 170 1.41 18.56 17.74
C GLU A 170 2.22 17.38 17.16
N VAL A 171 2.43 17.37 15.83
CA VAL A 171 3.25 16.36 15.15
C VAL A 171 4.70 16.82 15.17
N THR A 172 5.45 16.31 16.15
CA THR A 172 6.87 16.60 16.36
C THR A 172 7.79 15.43 16.00
N THR A 173 7.24 14.37 15.41
CA THR A 173 7.98 13.15 15.05
C THR A 173 8.64 13.27 13.69
N ILE A 174 9.91 12.85 13.60
CA ILE A 174 10.67 12.84 12.33
C ILE A 174 10.21 11.68 11.43
N LYS A 175 9.89 10.52 12.02
CA LYS A 175 9.42 9.33 11.28
C LYS A 175 7.91 9.22 11.41
N ASN A 176 7.23 9.03 10.28
CA ASN A 176 5.78 9.03 10.20
C ASN A 176 5.28 7.95 9.23
N ILE A 177 4.14 7.37 9.55
CA ILE A 177 3.49 6.32 8.74
C ILE A 177 2.14 6.83 8.28
N CYS A 178 1.86 6.72 6.98
CA CYS A 178 0.60 7.13 6.37
C CYS A 178 0.01 6.00 5.52
N LEU A 179 -1.28 6.10 5.19
CA LEU A 179 -1.88 5.26 4.16
C LEU A 179 -1.64 5.86 2.76
N PHE A 180 -1.84 7.16 2.62
CA PHE A 180 -1.85 7.81 1.30
C PHE A 180 -0.52 8.47 0.93
N ASN A 181 -0.17 8.43 -0.35
CA ASN A 181 1.00 9.16 -0.87
C ASN A 181 0.85 10.69 -0.72
N PHE A 182 -0.35 11.24 -0.93
CA PHE A 182 -0.57 12.68 -0.75
C PHE A 182 -0.37 13.09 0.72
N ARG A 183 -0.74 12.21 1.66
CA ARG A 183 -0.49 12.42 3.09
C ARG A 183 1.00 12.41 3.38
N CYS A 184 1.74 11.44 2.85
CA CYS A 184 3.20 11.43 2.97
C CYS A 184 3.80 12.77 2.48
N ASP A 185 3.33 13.30 1.37
CA ASP A 185 3.83 14.58 0.83
C ASP A 185 3.50 15.77 1.74
N GLN A 186 2.29 15.82 2.34
CA GLN A 186 1.91 16.84 3.31
C GLN A 186 2.76 16.76 4.59
N VAL A 187 2.90 15.57 5.16
CA VAL A 187 3.67 15.33 6.39
C VAL A 187 5.16 15.59 6.16
N ASN A 188 5.71 15.18 5.02
CA ASN A 188 7.09 15.49 4.64
C ASN A 188 7.36 17.00 4.63
N LYS A 189 6.46 17.80 4.03
CA LYS A 189 6.56 19.26 4.03
C LYS A 189 6.50 19.84 5.44
N HIS A 190 5.57 19.33 6.27
CA HIS A 190 5.42 19.76 7.66
C HIS A 190 6.68 19.47 8.49
N VAL A 191 7.19 18.24 8.44
CA VAL A 191 8.37 17.83 9.22
C VAL A 191 9.61 18.61 8.78
N ALA A 192 9.83 18.77 7.47
CA ALA A 192 10.96 19.55 6.97
C ALA A 192 10.92 21.00 7.46
N LYS A 193 9.74 21.63 7.44
CA LYS A 193 9.57 23.04 7.80
C LYS A 193 9.56 23.28 9.32
N ASN A 194 8.86 22.45 10.09
CA ASN A 194 8.46 22.75 11.46
C ASN A 194 9.10 21.83 12.51
N VAL A 195 9.78 20.75 12.12
CA VAL A 195 10.39 19.80 13.07
C VAL A 195 11.90 19.73 12.87
N VAL A 196 12.33 19.59 11.62
CA VAL A 196 13.76 19.64 11.25
C VAL A 196 14.22 21.08 11.05
N GLU A 197 13.28 22.00 10.81
CA GLU A 197 13.53 23.43 10.57
C GLU A 197 14.56 23.69 9.47
N ARG A 198 14.62 22.78 8.50
CA ARG A 198 15.56 22.84 7.38
C ARG A 198 14.82 22.54 6.09
N ALA A 199 14.58 23.61 5.34
CA ALA A 199 13.91 23.53 4.04
C ALA A 199 14.86 23.03 2.95
N GLY A 200 14.30 22.37 1.94
CA GLY A 200 15.02 21.95 0.74
C GLY A 200 15.95 20.75 0.94
N PHE A 201 16.89 20.62 0.01
CA PHE A 201 17.86 19.54 -0.04
C PHE A 201 19.20 20.04 0.52
N TYR A 202 19.81 19.26 1.42
CA TYR A 202 21.07 19.64 2.07
C TYR A 202 22.00 18.43 2.27
N SER A 203 23.30 18.68 2.36
CA SER A 203 24.30 17.63 2.58
C SER A 203 24.03 16.86 3.90
N GLY A 204 24.09 15.53 3.84
CA GLY A 204 23.71 14.61 4.91
C GLY A 204 22.24 14.19 4.90
N LEU A 205 21.38 14.80 4.07
CA LEU A 205 19.97 14.44 4.01
C LEU A 205 19.77 13.06 3.36
N GLU A 206 19.08 12.18 4.07
CA GLU A 206 18.58 10.92 3.51
C GLU A 206 17.42 11.19 2.54
N LEU A 207 17.41 10.51 1.40
CA LEU A 207 16.43 10.67 0.33
C LEU A 207 15.90 9.32 -0.13
N VAL A 208 14.60 9.25 -0.40
CA VAL A 208 13.97 8.04 -0.94
C VAL A 208 13.81 8.17 -2.44
N CYS A 209 14.45 7.31 -3.21
CA CYS A 209 14.27 7.27 -4.65
C CYS A 209 12.86 6.74 -5.00
N LYS A 210 12.15 7.41 -5.89
CA LYS A 210 10.80 7.06 -6.35
C LYS A 210 10.71 6.75 -7.83
N LYS A 211 11.83 6.82 -8.57
CA LYS A 211 11.88 6.50 -9.99
C LYS A 211 13.14 5.73 -10.35
N HIS A 212 12.99 4.65 -11.12
CA HIS A 212 14.12 3.92 -11.66
C HIS A 212 14.91 4.83 -12.62
N TYR A 213 16.22 4.78 -12.50
CA TYR A 213 17.14 5.47 -13.41
C TYR A 213 18.30 4.53 -13.69
N LYS A 214 18.78 4.52 -14.92
CA LYS A 214 19.97 3.77 -15.32
C LYS A 214 20.69 4.58 -16.38
N ASN A 215 22.00 4.73 -16.22
CA ASN A 215 22.91 5.15 -17.27
C ASN A 215 23.98 4.06 -17.46
N LYS A 216 25.05 4.35 -18.21
CA LYS A 216 26.12 3.39 -18.50
C LYS A 216 26.82 2.88 -17.23
N ASN A 217 26.98 3.74 -16.22
CA ASN A 217 27.80 3.47 -15.04
C ASN A 217 26.99 3.29 -13.75
N ASP A 218 25.79 3.87 -13.68
CA ASP A 218 25.02 4.05 -12.46
C ASP A 218 23.55 3.65 -12.62
N ARG A 219 22.97 3.23 -11.49
CA ARG A 219 21.58 2.83 -11.41
C ARG A 219 20.96 3.30 -10.10
N LEU A 220 19.74 3.83 -10.19
CA LEU A 220 18.88 4.09 -9.04
C LEU A 220 17.77 3.06 -8.95
N TYR A 221 17.53 2.58 -7.74
CA TYR A 221 16.49 1.63 -7.43
C TYR A 221 15.33 2.32 -6.72
N VAL A 222 14.11 2.11 -7.20
CA VAL A 222 12.91 2.65 -6.55
C VAL A 222 12.80 2.11 -5.14
N ASN A 223 12.46 3.02 -4.22
CA ASN A 223 12.35 2.86 -2.77
C ASN A 223 13.67 2.57 -2.04
N TYR A 224 14.83 2.68 -2.70
CA TYR A 224 16.10 2.76 -1.97
C TYR A 224 16.27 4.11 -1.30
N HIS A 225 16.98 4.08 -0.19
CA HIS A 225 17.45 5.23 0.55
C HIS A 225 18.87 5.56 0.11
N TYR A 226 19.11 6.84 -0.17
CA TYR A 226 20.39 7.40 -0.55
C TYR A 226 20.72 8.58 0.37
N VAL A 227 21.99 8.88 0.56
CA VAL A 227 22.42 10.05 1.36
C VAL A 227 22.93 11.14 0.42
N LEU A 228 22.33 12.33 0.47
CA LEU A 228 22.79 13.48 -0.31
C LEU A 228 24.15 13.94 0.22
N LYS A 229 25.23 13.79 -0.54
CA LYS A 229 26.58 14.23 -0.13
C LYS A 229 26.83 15.69 -0.48
N SER A 230 26.42 16.13 -1.67
CA SER A 230 26.57 17.51 -2.12
C SER A 230 25.49 17.90 -3.11
N ILE A 231 25.20 19.19 -3.19
CA ILE A 231 24.25 19.79 -4.13
C ILE A 231 24.82 21.11 -4.62
N GLY A 232 24.84 21.31 -5.93
CA GLY A 232 25.15 22.57 -6.59
C GLY A 232 24.11 22.90 -7.66
N ASP A 233 24.37 23.92 -8.49
CA ASP A 233 23.36 24.44 -9.43
C ASP A 233 23.06 23.49 -10.60
N LYS A 234 24.07 22.74 -11.05
CA LYS A 234 23.95 21.85 -12.23
C LYS A 234 23.80 20.38 -11.84
N TYR A 235 24.47 19.94 -10.79
CA TYR A 235 24.53 18.55 -10.38
C TYR A 235 24.47 18.39 -8.86
N PHE A 236 24.10 17.19 -8.43
CA PHE A 236 24.18 16.75 -7.04
C PHE A 236 24.78 15.35 -6.98
N VAL A 237 25.29 14.97 -5.80
CA VAL A 237 25.88 13.66 -5.55
C VAL A 237 25.14 12.98 -4.43
N VAL A 238 24.68 11.76 -4.68
CA VAL A 238 24.10 10.89 -3.65
C VAL A 238 24.98 9.67 -3.45
N ASN A 239 25.07 9.20 -2.20
CA ASN A 239 25.73 7.96 -1.84
C ASN A 239 24.70 6.84 -1.68
N GLU A 240 24.98 5.69 -2.30
CA GLU A 240 24.29 4.43 -2.03
C GLU A 240 24.98 3.74 -0.84
N PRO A 241 24.29 3.53 0.29
CA PRO A 241 24.93 3.16 1.55
C PRO A 241 25.37 1.70 1.67
N VAL A 242 24.93 0.80 0.79
CA VAL A 242 25.29 -0.63 0.83
C VAL A 242 26.64 -0.84 0.15
N GLU A 243 26.79 -0.35 -1.07
CA GLU A 243 28.03 -0.47 -1.85
C GLU A 243 28.97 0.73 -1.60
N SER A 244 28.55 1.69 -0.77
CA SER A 244 29.25 2.95 -0.52
C SER A 244 29.60 3.71 -1.80
N LYS A 245 28.73 3.60 -2.82
CA LYS A 245 28.97 4.15 -4.16
C LYS A 245 28.39 5.55 -4.30
N ASP A 246 29.21 6.48 -4.77
CA ASP A 246 28.76 7.83 -5.10
C ASP A 246 28.21 7.90 -6.53
N ILE A 247 27.03 8.49 -6.67
CA ILE A 247 26.32 8.64 -7.94
C ILE A 247 26.06 10.12 -8.17
N ARG A 248 26.61 10.65 -9.27
CA ARG A 248 26.44 12.03 -9.71
C ARG A 248 25.27 12.14 -10.67
N LEU A 249 24.37 13.07 -10.42
CA LEU A 249 23.14 13.27 -11.19
C LEU A 249 22.92 14.75 -11.50
N ASP A 250 22.27 15.04 -12.63
CA ASP A 250 21.81 16.39 -12.96
C ASP A 250 20.71 16.82 -11.97
N VAL A 251 20.70 18.11 -11.60
CA VAL A 251 19.74 18.67 -10.62
C VAL A 251 18.28 18.44 -11.00
N ASP A 252 17.96 18.32 -12.29
CA ASP A 252 16.60 17.99 -12.75
C ASP A 252 16.10 16.62 -12.25
N LYS A 253 17.02 15.73 -11.86
CA LYS A 253 16.72 14.41 -11.28
C LYS A 253 16.42 14.46 -9.79
N LEU A 254 16.55 15.60 -9.11
CA LEU A 254 16.09 15.72 -7.72
C LEU A 254 14.61 15.37 -7.57
N LYS A 255 13.79 15.62 -8.61
CA LYS A 255 12.37 15.21 -8.66
C LYS A 255 12.14 13.70 -8.58
N TYR A 256 13.19 12.89 -8.74
CA TYR A 256 13.11 11.43 -8.58
C TYR A 256 13.17 11.02 -7.11
N PHE A 257 13.51 11.94 -6.22
CA PHE A 257 13.65 11.70 -4.79
C PHE A 257 12.52 12.37 -4.02
N LYS A 258 12.16 11.76 -2.90
CA LYS A 258 11.26 12.33 -1.89
C LYS A 258 11.96 12.37 -0.53
N LEU A 259 11.49 13.28 0.31
CA LEU A 259 11.91 13.35 1.71
C LEU A 259 11.53 12.06 2.46
N PRO A 260 12.32 11.63 3.45
CA PRO A 260 12.19 10.33 4.09
C PRO A 260 11.31 10.35 5.36
N TYR A 261 10.73 11.50 5.71
CA TYR A 261 10.08 11.75 7.00
C TYR A 261 8.72 11.05 7.12
N ALA A 262 8.02 10.86 6.00
CA ALA A 262 6.76 10.15 5.95
C ALA A 262 6.78 9.08 4.84
N ASN A 263 6.38 7.87 5.22
CA ASN A 263 6.35 6.71 4.34
C ASN A 263 4.98 6.04 4.39
N THR A 264 4.57 5.40 3.29
CA THR A 264 3.36 4.59 3.32
C THR A 264 3.59 3.35 4.18
N CYS A 265 2.57 2.86 4.87
CA CYS A 265 2.66 1.65 5.70
C CYS A 265 3.25 0.45 4.93
N ASP A 266 2.87 0.28 3.65
CA ASP A 266 3.40 -0.80 2.81
C ASP A 266 4.92 -0.69 2.62
N SER A 267 5.41 0.54 2.43
CA SER A 267 6.84 0.79 2.21
C SER A 267 7.70 0.62 3.46
N VAL A 268 7.09 0.49 4.63
CA VAL A 268 7.80 0.25 5.90
C VAL A 268 7.44 -1.09 6.54
N GLN A 269 6.63 -1.91 5.86
CA GLN A 269 6.33 -3.26 6.30
C GLN A 269 7.62 -4.10 6.33
N GLY A 270 7.74 -4.98 7.33
CA GLY A 270 8.99 -5.69 7.66
C GLY A 270 10.07 -4.86 8.37
N LEU A 271 10.02 -3.52 8.35
CA LEU A 271 11.02 -2.69 9.00
C LEU A 271 10.72 -2.47 10.49
N THR A 272 11.78 -2.19 11.27
CA THR A 272 11.66 -1.76 12.68
C THR A 272 12.06 -0.29 12.78
N ILE A 273 11.24 0.52 13.46
CA ILE A 273 11.49 1.93 13.70
C ILE A 273 11.69 2.13 15.20
N LYS A 274 12.90 2.54 15.59
CA LYS A 274 13.26 2.78 17.00
C LYS A 274 12.81 4.16 17.50
N ASP A 275 12.74 5.13 16.60
CA ASP A 275 12.35 6.50 16.89
C ASP A 275 10.86 6.62 17.25
N LYS A 276 10.49 7.78 17.80
CA LYS A 276 9.08 8.16 17.95
C LYS A 276 8.40 8.28 16.59
N ILE A 277 7.22 7.69 16.46
CA ILE A 277 6.42 7.68 15.24
C ILE A 277 5.05 8.33 15.45
N THR A 278 4.59 9.07 14.44
CA THR A 278 3.17 9.40 14.31
C THR A 278 2.55 8.57 13.18
N ILE A 279 1.42 7.93 13.48
CA ILE A 279 0.63 7.16 12.51
C ILE A 279 -0.59 7.99 12.12
N PHE A 280 -0.77 8.17 10.81
CA PHE A 280 -1.87 8.91 10.21
C PHE A 280 -2.94 7.97 9.65
N ASP A 281 -4.08 8.55 9.30
CA ASP A 281 -5.17 7.95 8.56
C ASP A 281 -5.98 6.87 9.32
N CYS A 282 -5.70 6.61 10.60
CA CYS A 282 -6.32 5.52 11.37
C CYS A 282 -7.86 5.59 11.47
N ASN A 283 -8.45 6.78 11.39
CA ASN A 283 -9.90 6.99 11.40
C ASN A 283 -10.50 7.27 10.00
N THR A 284 -9.74 7.02 8.93
CA THR A 284 -10.22 7.23 7.56
C THR A 284 -10.94 5.99 7.03
N PRO A 285 -11.86 6.13 6.06
CA PRO A 285 -12.62 4.99 5.53
C PRO A 285 -11.74 3.96 4.81
N TYR A 286 -10.53 4.30 4.36
CA TYR A 286 -9.65 3.40 3.60
C TYR A 286 -8.78 2.50 4.46
N VAL A 287 -8.67 2.77 5.76
CA VAL A 287 -7.83 2.00 6.68
C VAL A 287 -8.57 0.77 7.22
N ASP A 288 -8.04 -0.42 6.99
CA ASP A 288 -8.47 -1.63 7.68
C ASP A 288 -7.72 -1.84 9.01
N ARG A 289 -8.17 -2.82 9.82
CA ARG A 289 -7.53 -3.12 11.11
C ARG A 289 -6.11 -3.68 10.95
N TYR A 290 -5.82 -4.29 9.80
CA TYR A 290 -4.50 -4.81 9.45
C TYR A 290 -3.49 -3.68 9.21
N PHE A 291 -3.87 -2.58 8.57
CA PHE A 291 -3.04 -1.38 8.45
C PHE A 291 -2.68 -0.85 9.84
N ILE A 292 -3.67 -0.71 10.72
CA ILE A 292 -3.46 -0.21 12.08
C ILE A 292 -2.46 -1.10 12.81
N TRP A 293 -2.69 -2.41 12.81
CA TRP A 293 -1.80 -3.36 13.45
C TRP A 293 -0.38 -3.33 12.86
N THR A 294 -0.27 -3.30 11.54
CA THR A 294 1.02 -3.25 10.84
C THR A 294 1.81 -2.01 11.21
N ALA A 295 1.17 -0.83 11.20
CA ALA A 295 1.79 0.44 11.53
C ALA A 295 2.23 0.51 13.00
N LEU A 296 1.37 0.06 13.93
CA LEU A 296 1.68 0.02 15.36
C LEU A 296 2.89 -0.86 15.67
N THR A 297 2.95 -2.05 15.07
CA THR A 297 4.02 -3.02 15.31
C THR A 297 5.37 -2.63 14.69
N ARG A 298 5.45 -1.50 13.98
CA ARG A 298 6.74 -0.96 13.51
C ARG A 298 7.54 -0.33 14.64
N GLY A 299 6.87 0.22 15.66
CA GLY A 299 7.54 0.79 16.83
C GLY A 299 8.11 -0.27 17.77
N THR A 300 9.20 0.05 18.46
CA THR A 300 9.80 -0.81 19.50
C THR A 300 9.27 -0.52 20.91
N ASP A 301 8.50 0.56 21.09
CA ASP A 301 7.84 0.93 22.34
C ASP A 301 6.50 1.62 22.01
N LEU A 302 5.41 1.21 22.66
CA LEU A 302 4.09 1.83 22.49
C LEU A 302 4.07 3.29 22.97
N LYS A 303 4.93 3.68 23.91
CA LYS A 303 5.08 5.08 24.35
C LYS A 303 5.67 5.98 23.25
N ASN A 304 6.37 5.39 22.28
CA ASN A 304 6.93 6.10 21.14
C ASN A 304 5.91 6.25 20.01
N VAL A 305 4.68 5.77 20.18
CA VAL A 305 3.63 5.84 19.17
C VAL A 305 2.64 6.95 19.50
N GLN A 306 2.44 7.83 18.53
CA GLN A 306 1.39 8.85 18.50
C GLN A 306 0.44 8.58 17.33
N ILE A 307 -0.84 8.85 17.51
CA ILE A 307 -1.87 8.73 16.46
C ILE A 307 -2.37 10.12 16.08
N TYR A 308 -2.48 10.39 14.78
CA TYR A 308 -3.14 11.57 14.27
C TYR A 308 -4.62 11.26 13.97
N GLU A 309 -5.53 11.96 14.65
CA GLU A 309 -6.97 11.86 14.44
C GLU A 309 -7.41 12.93 13.42
N HIS A 310 -7.88 12.49 12.26
CA HIS A 310 -8.39 13.39 11.22
C HIS A 310 -9.72 14.01 11.62
N SER A 311 -9.95 15.26 11.21
CA SER A 311 -11.23 15.94 11.42
C SER A 311 -12.38 15.23 10.70
N GLU A 312 -13.59 15.35 11.23
CA GLU A 312 -14.80 14.79 10.61
C GLU A 312 -14.98 15.28 9.17
N LYS A 313 -14.73 16.57 8.91
CA LYS A 313 -14.79 17.15 7.56
C LYS A 313 -13.86 16.44 6.57
N GLU A 314 -12.64 16.12 7.01
CA GLU A 314 -11.66 15.43 6.18
C GLU A 314 -12.05 13.96 5.95
N VAL A 315 -12.50 13.27 7.00
CA VAL A 315 -13.01 11.89 6.89
C VAL A 315 -14.20 11.83 5.94
N MET A 316 -15.13 12.79 6.03
CA MET A 316 -16.28 12.90 5.13
C MET A 316 -15.86 13.17 3.69
N SER A 317 -14.87 14.03 3.44
CA SER A 317 -14.33 14.23 2.09
C SER A 317 -13.78 12.94 1.49
N LEU A 318 -13.08 12.12 2.29
CA LEU A 318 -12.57 10.82 1.85
C LEU A 318 -13.70 9.81 1.60
N ASN A 319 -14.78 9.83 2.40
CA ASN A 319 -16.00 9.05 2.14
C ASN A 319 -16.62 9.41 0.79
N THR A 320 -16.73 10.71 0.48
CA THR A 320 -17.25 11.17 -0.82
C THR A 320 -16.39 10.67 -1.98
N SER A 321 -15.05 10.68 -1.85
CA SER A 321 -14.15 10.10 -2.85
C SER A 321 -14.42 8.62 -3.12
N TRP A 322 -14.84 7.86 -2.10
CA TRP A 322 -15.22 6.45 -2.24
C TRP A 322 -16.46 6.26 -3.10
N VAL A 323 -17.48 7.08 -2.88
CA VAL A 323 -18.71 7.08 -3.69
C VAL A 323 -18.42 7.48 -5.13
N LYS A 324 -17.54 8.49 -5.34
CA LYS A 324 -17.07 8.87 -6.68
C LYS A 324 -16.37 7.70 -7.39
N LEU A 325 -15.53 6.93 -6.68
CA LEU A 325 -14.88 5.75 -7.24
C LEU A 325 -15.89 4.66 -7.64
N TYR A 326 -16.92 4.43 -6.83
CA TYR A 326 -18.01 3.50 -7.16
C TYR A 326 -18.68 3.88 -8.48
N PHE A 327 -19.06 5.15 -8.66
CA PHE A 327 -19.68 5.62 -9.90
C PHE A 327 -18.72 5.59 -11.09
N LYS A 328 -17.43 5.89 -10.88
CA LYS A 328 -16.42 5.74 -11.92
C LYS A 328 -16.35 4.30 -12.44
N ASN A 329 -16.30 3.32 -11.54
CA ASN A 329 -16.29 1.90 -11.94
C ASN A 329 -17.58 1.49 -12.65
N LYS A 330 -18.72 2.04 -12.24
CA LYS A 330 -20.02 1.82 -12.90
C LYS A 330 -20.01 2.35 -14.34
N ILE A 331 -19.46 3.55 -14.55
CA ILE A 331 -19.25 4.16 -15.86
C ILE A 331 -18.32 3.31 -16.74
N GLU A 332 -17.23 2.77 -16.19
CA GLU A 332 -16.37 1.83 -16.93
C GLU A 332 -17.10 0.53 -17.32
N GLY A 333 -18.04 0.09 -16.48
CA GLY A 333 -18.99 -0.98 -16.80
C GLY A 333 -19.85 -0.63 -18.01
N TYR A 334 -20.46 0.55 -18.03
CA TYR A 334 -21.24 1.05 -19.17
C TYR A 334 -20.38 1.17 -20.44
N ARG A 335 -19.14 1.66 -20.34
CA ARG A 335 -18.19 1.74 -21.46
C ARG A 335 -17.88 0.36 -22.03
N SER A 336 -17.80 -0.64 -21.17
CA SER A 336 -17.54 -2.02 -21.59
C SER A 336 -18.77 -2.63 -22.29
N GLN A 337 -19.98 -2.36 -21.79
CA GLN A 337 -21.24 -2.77 -22.44
C GLN A 337 -21.40 -2.12 -23.82
N ASP A 338 -21.15 -0.81 -23.92
CA ASP A 338 -21.25 -0.07 -25.19
C ASP A 338 -20.26 -0.60 -26.22
N ARG A 339 -19.00 -0.82 -25.82
CA ARG A 339 -17.98 -1.44 -26.68
C ARG A 339 -18.40 -2.84 -27.16
N ALA A 340 -18.93 -3.68 -26.28
CA ALA A 340 -19.39 -5.02 -26.63
C ALA A 340 -20.55 -5.01 -27.62
N SER A 341 -21.37 -3.96 -27.62
CA SER A 341 -22.45 -3.75 -28.60
C SER A 341 -22.03 -2.93 -29.83
N GLY A 342 -20.72 -2.69 -30.04
CA GLY A 342 -20.21 -1.94 -31.19
C GLY A 342 -20.47 -0.42 -31.15
N ARG A 343 -20.93 0.14 -30.03
CA ARG A 343 -21.16 1.58 -29.89
C ARG A 343 -19.83 2.30 -29.61
N LYS A 344 -19.53 3.36 -30.36
CA LYS A 344 -18.28 4.12 -30.22
C LYS A 344 -18.35 5.12 -29.06
N ASN A 345 -17.42 5.01 -28.12
CA ASN A 345 -17.24 6.04 -27.09
C ASN A 345 -16.69 7.33 -27.74
N ASN A 346 -17.23 8.49 -27.35
CA ASN A 346 -16.73 9.80 -27.80
C ASN A 346 -16.32 10.65 -26.58
N LYS A 347 -15.90 11.90 -26.82
CA LYS A 347 -15.48 12.84 -25.75
C LYS A 347 -16.64 13.23 -24.81
N ASP A 348 -17.87 13.09 -25.27
CA ASP A 348 -19.09 13.45 -24.54
C ASP A 348 -19.69 12.27 -23.76
N TYR A 349 -18.90 11.24 -23.50
CA TYR A 349 -19.31 10.14 -22.64
C TYR A 349 -19.61 10.65 -21.22
N ILE A 350 -20.59 10.05 -20.56
CA ILE A 350 -20.90 10.38 -19.16
C ILE A 350 -19.67 10.23 -18.25
N ASP A 351 -19.61 11.07 -17.23
CA ASP A 351 -18.59 11.05 -16.17
C ASP A 351 -19.25 11.19 -14.79
N VAL A 352 -18.45 11.10 -13.73
CA VAL A 352 -18.98 11.20 -12.35
C VAL A 352 -19.57 12.58 -12.08
N ASP A 353 -18.98 13.63 -12.67
CA ASP A 353 -19.46 15.01 -12.52
C ASP A 353 -20.83 15.19 -13.18
N TRP A 354 -21.06 14.55 -14.34
CA TRP A 354 -22.39 14.51 -14.96
C TRP A 354 -23.42 13.82 -14.06
N ILE A 355 -23.08 12.67 -13.45
CA ILE A 355 -24.01 11.99 -12.51
C ILE A 355 -24.36 12.92 -11.33
N GLN A 356 -23.36 13.61 -10.77
CA GLN A 356 -23.57 14.55 -9.67
C GLN A 356 -24.49 15.70 -10.09
N LEU A 357 -24.24 16.32 -11.24
CA LEU A 357 -25.09 17.38 -11.80
C LEU A 357 -26.53 16.90 -12.07
N GLN A 358 -26.73 15.64 -12.46
CA GLN A 358 -28.08 15.10 -12.64
C GLN A 358 -28.79 14.84 -11.31
N LEU A 359 -28.06 14.42 -10.26
CA LEU A 359 -28.64 14.26 -8.92
C LEU A 359 -29.04 15.60 -8.28
N GLU A 360 -28.31 16.67 -8.58
CA GLU A 360 -28.67 18.04 -8.18
C GLU A 360 -29.96 18.52 -8.85
N LYS A 361 -30.23 18.04 -10.07
CA LYS A 361 -31.47 18.36 -10.82
C LYS A 361 -32.64 17.48 -10.44
N CYS A 362 -32.39 16.21 -10.12
CA CYS A 362 -33.43 15.23 -9.84
C CYS A 362 -32.94 14.21 -8.80
N THR A 363 -33.62 14.18 -7.65
CA THR A 363 -33.27 13.33 -6.50
C THR A 363 -34.07 12.03 -6.46
N SER A 364 -34.87 11.72 -7.48
CA SER A 364 -35.73 10.53 -7.53
C SER A 364 -35.80 9.92 -8.92
N CYS A 365 -36.09 8.62 -9.00
CA CYS A 365 -36.29 7.91 -10.25
C CYS A 365 -37.50 8.45 -11.04
N LEU A 366 -37.31 8.80 -12.30
CA LEU A 366 -38.37 9.33 -13.18
C LEU A 366 -39.53 8.34 -13.42
N LEU A 367 -39.32 7.03 -13.23
CA LEU A 367 -40.34 6.02 -13.48
C LEU A 367 -41.14 5.60 -12.24
N CYS A 368 -40.51 5.59 -11.06
CA CYS A 368 -41.13 5.06 -9.84
C CYS A 368 -41.08 6.02 -8.64
N ASN A 369 -40.51 7.22 -8.82
CA ASN A 369 -40.34 8.25 -7.79
C ASN A 369 -39.55 7.82 -6.53
N THR A 370 -38.93 6.63 -6.54
CA THR A 370 -38.04 6.22 -5.45
C THR A 370 -36.84 7.17 -5.38
N LEU A 371 -36.54 7.66 -4.18
CA LEU A 371 -35.39 8.54 -3.93
C LEU A 371 -34.08 7.86 -4.32
N PHE A 372 -33.19 8.64 -4.90
CA PHE A 372 -31.84 8.21 -5.21
C PHE A 372 -30.97 8.20 -3.96
N GLU A 373 -30.38 7.06 -3.67
CA GLU A 373 -29.58 6.84 -2.48
C GLU A 373 -28.26 6.16 -2.82
N ALA A 374 -27.21 6.60 -2.15
CA ALA A 374 -25.90 5.95 -2.11
C ALA A 374 -25.41 5.95 -0.66
N THR A 375 -25.25 4.76 -0.09
CA THR A 375 -24.82 4.58 1.29
C THR A 375 -23.56 3.71 1.34
N ILE A 376 -22.66 4.05 2.26
CA ILE A 376 -21.48 3.22 2.55
C ILE A 376 -21.88 2.28 3.69
N LYS A 377 -21.84 0.98 3.43
CA LYS A 377 -22.11 -0.04 4.45
C LYS A 377 -20.95 -0.15 5.45
N LYS A 378 -21.20 -0.81 6.59
CA LYS A 378 -20.18 -1.07 7.63
C LYS A 378 -18.96 -1.84 7.09
N ASP A 379 -19.14 -2.67 6.07
CA ASP A 379 -18.06 -3.42 5.38
C ASP A 379 -17.35 -2.58 4.31
N LYS A 380 -17.62 -1.27 4.24
CA LYS A 380 -17.05 -0.31 3.29
C LYS A 380 -17.42 -0.55 1.83
N THR A 381 -18.46 -1.35 1.58
CA THR A 381 -19.07 -1.45 0.26
C THR A 381 -20.05 -0.30 0.04
N VAL A 382 -20.11 0.22 -1.19
CA VAL A 382 -21.10 1.23 -1.57
C VAL A 382 -22.34 0.51 -2.08
N ASN A 383 -23.47 0.72 -1.40
CA ASN A 383 -24.78 0.36 -1.89
C ASN A 383 -25.42 1.58 -2.55
N SER A 384 -25.90 1.43 -3.78
CA SER A 384 -26.65 2.50 -4.42
C SER A 384 -27.73 1.96 -5.33
N ASN A 385 -28.89 2.58 -5.29
CA ASN A 385 -29.97 2.30 -6.24
C ASN A 385 -29.83 3.10 -7.54
N ILE A 386 -28.86 4.02 -7.64
CA ILE A 386 -28.69 4.95 -8.75
C ILE A 386 -28.03 4.24 -9.93
N THR A 387 -28.65 4.27 -11.10
CA THR A 387 -28.08 3.79 -12.37
C THR A 387 -28.20 4.87 -13.44
N VAL A 388 -27.41 4.74 -14.51
CA VAL A 388 -27.60 5.52 -15.73
C VAL A 388 -28.23 4.60 -16.76
N ASP A 389 -29.29 5.07 -17.41
CA ASP A 389 -29.97 4.38 -18.50
C ASP A 389 -29.92 5.22 -19.77
N ARG A 390 -29.94 4.55 -20.92
CA ARG A 390 -29.96 5.18 -22.23
C ARG A 390 -31.38 5.62 -22.58
N ILE A 391 -31.49 6.79 -23.21
CA ILE A 391 -32.75 7.23 -23.81
C ILE A 391 -32.99 6.45 -25.11
N ASP A 392 -32.01 6.43 -26.01
CA ASP A 392 -31.96 5.57 -27.20
C ASP A 392 -30.90 4.47 -27.04
N ASN A 393 -31.34 3.21 -27.12
CA ASN A 393 -30.48 2.03 -27.02
C ASN A 393 -29.56 1.82 -28.23
N LYS A 394 -29.76 2.54 -29.35
CA LYS A 394 -28.84 2.53 -30.49
C LYS A 394 -27.59 3.39 -30.23
N LEU A 395 -27.70 4.38 -29.34
CA LEU A 395 -26.64 5.32 -29.03
C LEU A 395 -25.86 4.92 -27.76
N PRO A 396 -24.57 5.29 -27.63
CA PRO A 396 -23.77 5.04 -26.42
C PRO A 396 -24.25 5.87 -25.22
N HIS A 397 -23.70 5.62 -24.02
CA HIS A 397 -23.96 6.45 -22.84
C HIS A 397 -23.23 7.81 -22.91
N VAL A 398 -23.72 8.69 -23.78
CA VAL A 398 -23.27 10.08 -23.89
C VAL A 398 -24.19 11.01 -23.12
N LYS A 399 -23.68 12.17 -22.70
CA LYS A 399 -24.35 13.10 -21.78
C LYS A 399 -25.74 13.54 -22.26
N SER A 400 -25.96 13.60 -23.57
CA SER A 400 -27.23 13.95 -24.21
C SER A 400 -28.21 12.78 -24.39
N ASN A 401 -27.76 11.53 -24.23
CA ASN A 401 -28.54 10.31 -24.47
C ASN A 401 -28.79 9.51 -23.18
N CYS A 402 -28.68 10.14 -22.02
CA CYS A 402 -28.74 9.43 -20.74
C CYS A 402 -29.61 10.17 -19.74
N TRP A 403 -30.21 9.39 -18.84
CA TRP A 403 -30.86 9.89 -17.63
C TRP A 403 -30.51 9.01 -16.43
N LEU A 404 -30.81 9.51 -15.22
CA LEU A 404 -30.73 8.70 -14.02
C LEU A 404 -31.98 7.85 -13.86
N MET A 405 -31.79 6.62 -13.41
CA MET A 405 -32.88 5.69 -13.14
C MET A 405 -32.55 4.79 -11.96
N CYS A 406 -33.56 4.33 -11.21
CA CYS A 406 -33.29 3.35 -10.15
C CYS A 406 -32.96 1.99 -10.76
N ARG A 407 -32.15 1.21 -10.06
CA ARG A 407 -31.69 -0.11 -10.50
C ARG A 407 -32.85 -1.04 -10.87
N ASP A 408 -33.92 -1.05 -10.08
CA ASP A 408 -35.04 -1.95 -10.30
C ASP A 408 -35.81 -1.60 -11.57
N CYS A 409 -36.09 -0.32 -11.80
CA CYS A 409 -36.68 0.15 -13.05
C CYS A 409 -35.79 -0.18 -14.26
N ASN A 410 -34.47 0.03 -14.14
CA ASN A 410 -33.52 -0.27 -15.22
C ASN A 410 -33.46 -1.76 -15.57
N MET A 411 -33.56 -2.64 -14.57
CA MET A 411 -33.60 -4.09 -14.81
C MET A 411 -34.93 -4.56 -15.42
N ARG A 412 -36.05 -3.90 -15.08
CA ARG A 412 -37.41 -4.31 -15.50
C ARG A 412 -37.82 -3.77 -16.87
N LYS A 413 -37.16 -2.73 -17.38
CA LYS A 413 -37.45 -2.10 -18.69
C LYS A 413 -37.02 -2.96 -19.90
N ARG A 414 -36.89 -4.28 -19.72
CA ARG A 414 -36.47 -5.23 -20.74
C ARG A 414 -37.60 -5.54 -21.70
#